data_AF-W4PLK5-F1
#
_entry.id   AF-W4PLK5-F1
#
_cell.length_a   1.000
_cell.length_b   1.000
_cell.length_c   1.000
_cell.angle_alpha   90.00
_cell.angle_beta   90.00
_cell.angle_gamma   90.00
#
_symmetry.space_group_name_H-M   'P 1'
#
loop_
_entity.id
_entity.type
_entity.pdbx_description
1 polymer ?
#
loop_
_entity_poly.entity_id
_entity_poly.type
_entity_poly.pdbx_seq_one_letter_code
_entity_poly.pdbx_strand_id
1 'polypeptide(L)'
;MYAVLDKDTIKSEILPHLCVAKRGFVTQSSLVEIVNAILYKLKTGCQWKYLPADSLFSDKVLTYGAVFHHYNKWSKKGEWKSLWLHLLDKHRTKFDMSSVDLDGSHTVAMRGG
;
A
#
# COMPACT_ATOMS: atom_id res chain seq x y z
N MET A 1 -2.81 -7.53 -16.02
CA MET A 1 -2.26 -6.82 -14.83
C MET A 1 -3.04 -7.28 -13.60
N TYR A 2 -2.37 -7.89 -12.62
CA TYR A 2 -3.02 -8.24 -11.36
C TYR A 2 -3.30 -6.96 -10.55
N ALA A 3 -4.53 -6.80 -10.06
CA ALA A 3 -4.94 -5.66 -9.27
C ALA A 3 -5.43 -6.13 -7.90
N VAL A 4 -4.83 -5.62 -6.81
CA VAL A 4 -5.28 -5.89 -5.45
C VAL A 4 -6.59 -5.16 -5.16
N LEU A 5 -6.65 -3.90 -5.60
CA LEU A 5 -7.82 -3.03 -5.56
C LEU A 5 -8.07 -2.49 -6.97
N ASP A 6 -9.30 -2.10 -7.26
CA ASP A 6 -9.60 -1.44 -8.52
C ASP A 6 -8.85 -0.11 -8.65
N LYS A 7 -8.56 0.27 -9.90
CA LYS A 7 -7.74 1.46 -10.20
C LYS A 7 -8.41 2.74 -9.72
N ASP A 8 -9.74 2.79 -9.69
CA ASP A 8 -10.49 3.99 -9.38
C ASP A 8 -10.53 4.24 -7.88
N THR A 9 -10.70 3.19 -7.06
CA THR A 9 -10.53 3.24 -5.60
C THR A 9 -9.14 3.71 -5.23
N ILE A 10 -8.08 3.21 -5.90
CA ILE A 10 -6.72 3.70 -5.63
C ILE A 10 -6.61 5.20 -5.94
N LYS A 11 -7.21 5.67 -7.04
CA LYS A 11 -7.18 7.09 -7.43
C LYS A 11 -7.98 7.98 -6.48
N SER A 12 -9.14 7.55 -6.02
CA SER A 12 -10.04 8.36 -5.20
C SER A 12 -9.70 8.31 -3.71
N GLU A 13 -9.31 7.15 -3.21
CA GLU A 13 -9.13 6.91 -1.76
C GLU A 13 -7.68 6.97 -1.31
N ILE A 14 -6.70 6.67 -2.18
CA ILE A 14 -5.29 6.56 -1.78
C ILE A 14 -4.46 7.72 -2.29
N LEU A 15 -4.48 7.97 -3.61
CA LEU A 15 -3.62 8.99 -4.24
C LEU A 15 -3.75 10.40 -3.64
N PRO A 16 -4.92 10.91 -3.22
CA PRO A 16 -5.04 12.26 -2.68
C PRO A 16 -4.23 12.49 -1.40
N HIS A 17 -3.93 11.41 -0.67
CA HIS A 17 -3.17 11.47 0.59
C HIS A 17 -1.67 11.26 0.41
N LEU A 18 -1.21 10.95 -0.81
CA LEU A 18 0.19 10.67 -1.10
C LEU A 18 0.86 11.86 -1.78
N CYS A 19 2.01 12.28 -1.27
CA CYS A 19 2.77 13.36 -1.88
C CYS A 19 3.40 12.92 -3.21
N VAL A 20 3.06 13.66 -4.27
CA VAL A 20 3.70 13.56 -5.58
C VAL A 20 4.92 14.50 -5.64
N ALA A 21 5.87 14.24 -6.54
CA ALA A 21 7.03 15.11 -6.73
C ALA A 21 6.57 16.52 -7.19
N LYS A 22 7.10 17.56 -6.54
CA LYS A 22 6.70 18.97 -6.79
C LYS A 22 7.39 19.64 -7.98
N ARG A 23 8.52 19.10 -8.47
CA ARG A 23 9.37 19.73 -9.51
C ARG A 23 9.45 18.84 -10.74
N GLY A 24 8.53 19.02 -11.69
CA GLY A 24 8.62 18.59 -13.11
C GLY A 24 8.88 17.11 -13.42
N PHE A 25 9.22 16.29 -12.43
CA PHE A 25 9.52 14.89 -12.57
C PHE A 25 8.20 14.13 -12.62
N VAL A 26 7.81 13.76 -13.82
CA VAL A 26 6.71 12.84 -14.06
C VAL A 26 7.26 11.43 -13.92
N THR A 27 6.70 10.67 -12.98
CA THR A 27 7.06 9.27 -12.79
C THR A 27 6.87 8.53 -14.12
N GLN A 28 7.85 7.72 -14.50
CA GLN A 28 7.83 7.02 -15.79
C GLN A 28 6.72 5.95 -15.90
N SER A 29 6.12 5.58 -14.77
CA SER A 29 5.00 4.64 -14.67
C SER A 29 3.86 5.29 -13.87
N SER A 30 2.66 4.78 -14.06
CA SER A 30 1.47 5.29 -13.35
C SER A 30 1.59 5.09 -11.84
N LEU A 31 1.33 6.14 -11.07
CA LEU A 31 1.31 6.09 -9.60
C LEU A 31 0.33 5.04 -9.07
N VAL A 32 -0.76 4.81 -9.79
CA VAL A 32 -1.76 3.78 -9.45
C VAL A 32 -1.13 2.39 -9.46
N GLU A 33 -0.29 2.10 -10.45
CA GLU A 33 0.38 0.80 -10.57
C GLU A 33 1.45 0.62 -9.49
N ILE A 34 2.16 1.70 -9.14
CA ILE A 34 3.10 1.71 -8.01
C ILE A 34 2.38 1.39 -6.70
N VAL A 35 1.26 2.06 -6.43
CA VAL A 35 0.45 1.80 -5.24
C VAL A 35 -0.07 0.37 -5.24
N ASN A 36 -0.59 -0.11 -6.38
CA ASN A 36 -1.04 -1.49 -6.51
C ASN A 36 0.08 -2.51 -6.23
N ALA A 37 1.29 -2.26 -6.70
CA ALA A 37 2.46 -3.11 -6.44
C ALA A 37 2.85 -3.12 -4.95
N ILE A 38 2.74 -1.97 -4.27
CA ILE A 38 2.94 -1.88 -2.82
C ILE A 38 1.85 -2.66 -2.07
N LEU A 39 0.59 -2.49 -2.46
CA LEU A 39 -0.51 -3.25 -1.87
C LEU A 39 -0.34 -4.75 -2.06
N TYR A 40 0.18 -5.18 -3.22
CA TYR A 40 0.49 -6.59 -3.46
C TYR A 40 1.53 -7.11 -2.47
N LYS A 41 2.62 -6.35 -2.28
CA LYS A 41 3.67 -6.67 -1.30
C LYS A 41 3.15 -6.77 0.13
N LEU A 42 2.24 -5.88 0.51
CA LEU A 42 1.65 -5.84 1.85
C LEU A 42 0.65 -6.98 2.06
N LYS A 43 -0.18 -7.28 1.07
CA LYS A 43 -1.15 -8.39 1.10
C LYS A 43 -0.48 -9.76 1.14
N THR A 44 0.56 -9.96 0.32
CA THR A 44 1.18 -11.28 0.15
C THR A 44 2.38 -11.53 1.05
N GLY A 45 2.97 -10.47 1.62
CA GLY A 45 4.17 -10.61 2.43
C GLY A 45 5.44 -10.96 1.65
N CYS A 46 5.41 -11.12 0.32
CA CYS A 46 6.57 -11.54 -0.49
C CYS A 46 7.82 -10.67 -0.27
N GLN A 47 9.05 -11.16 -0.41
CA GLN A 47 10.20 -10.26 -0.27
C GLN A 47 10.24 -9.25 -1.42
N TRP A 48 10.77 -8.03 -1.19
CA TRP A 48 10.86 -7.00 -2.24
C TRP A 48 11.58 -7.50 -3.50
N LYS A 49 12.68 -8.26 -3.33
CA LYS A 49 13.44 -8.86 -4.44
C LYS A 49 12.61 -9.82 -5.29
N TYR A 50 11.55 -10.41 -4.73
CA TYR A 50 10.65 -11.36 -5.41
C TYR A 50 9.32 -10.72 -5.79
N LEU A 51 9.21 -9.39 -5.80
CA LEU A 51 8.02 -8.72 -6.28
C LEU A 51 7.82 -9.02 -7.78
N PRO A 52 6.66 -9.55 -8.21
CA PRO A 52 6.41 -9.89 -9.61
C PRO A 52 6.08 -8.64 -10.43
N ALA A 53 7.07 -7.75 -10.61
CA ALA A 53 6.90 -6.45 -11.24
C ALA A 53 6.29 -6.55 -12.65
N ASP A 54 6.71 -7.52 -13.46
CA ASP A 54 6.22 -7.71 -14.83
C ASP A 54 4.71 -7.98 -14.91
N SER A 55 4.12 -8.54 -13.84
CA SER A 55 2.68 -8.80 -13.77
C SER A 55 1.86 -7.65 -13.19
N LEU A 56 2.54 -6.67 -12.57
CA LEU A 56 1.96 -5.58 -11.80
C LEU A 56 2.00 -4.23 -12.52
N PHE A 57 2.77 -4.10 -13.61
CA PHE A 57 2.85 -2.90 -14.43
C PHE A 57 2.40 -3.20 -15.86
N SER A 58 1.72 -2.25 -16.50
CA SER A 58 1.18 -2.45 -17.86
C SER A 58 2.14 -1.95 -18.94
N ASP A 59 2.63 -0.71 -18.81
CA ASP A 59 3.46 -0.09 -19.85
C ASP A 59 4.94 -0.17 -19.48
N LYS A 60 5.29 0.48 -18.36
CA LYS A 60 6.66 0.61 -17.92
C LYS A 60 6.85 -0.12 -16.60
N VAL A 61 7.49 -1.28 -16.69
CA VAL A 61 7.84 -2.09 -15.53
C VAL A 61 8.93 -1.39 -14.72
N LEU A 62 8.62 -1.10 -13.46
CA LEU A 62 9.60 -0.59 -12.52
C LEU A 62 10.30 -1.73 -11.79
N THR A 63 11.57 -1.52 -11.47
CA THR A 63 12.30 -2.44 -10.60
C THR A 63 11.72 -2.41 -9.19
N TYR A 64 11.86 -3.51 -8.44
CA TYR A 64 11.42 -3.56 -7.04
C TYR A 64 12.04 -2.44 -6.19
N GLY A 65 13.27 -2.01 -6.52
CA GLY A 65 13.96 -0.93 -5.83
C GLY A 65 13.26 0.42 -6.00
N ALA A 66 12.74 0.71 -7.19
CA ALA A 66 11.95 1.91 -7.44
C ALA A 66 10.62 1.87 -6.67
N VAL A 67 9.92 0.73 -6.66
CA VAL A 67 8.68 0.56 -5.87
C VAL A 67 8.97 0.75 -4.38
N PHE A 68 10.04 0.14 -3.87
CA PHE A 68 10.46 0.29 -2.49
C PHE A 68 10.84 1.74 -2.16
N HIS A 69 11.49 2.46 -3.07
CA HIS A 69 11.80 3.87 -2.87
C HIS A 69 10.53 4.72 -2.66
N HIS A 70 9.48 4.50 -3.46
CA HIS A 70 8.19 5.17 -3.26
C HIS A 70 7.56 4.81 -1.90
N TYR A 71 7.50 3.51 -1.58
CA TYR A 71 7.01 3.03 -0.30
C TYR A 71 7.75 3.71 0.87
N ASN A 72 9.08 3.64 0.87
CA ASN A 72 9.93 4.18 1.94
C ASN A 72 9.80 5.70 2.06
N LYS A 73 9.70 6.42 0.94
CA LYS A 73 9.48 7.87 0.92
C LYS A 73 8.18 8.24 1.65
N TRP A 74 7.08 7.57 1.34
CA TRP A 74 5.78 7.84 1.96
C TRP A 74 5.72 7.35 3.41
N SER A 75 6.37 6.22 3.73
CA SER A 75 6.52 5.72 5.09
C SER A 75 7.27 6.70 6.00
N LYS A 76 8.41 7.22 5.55
CA LYS A 76 9.21 8.20 6.31
C LYS A 76 8.46 9.50 6.59
N LYS A 77 7.52 9.87 5.72
CA LYS A 77 6.66 11.03 5.91
C LYS A 77 5.40 10.74 6.75
N GLY A 78 5.16 9.49 7.12
CA GLY A 78 3.97 9.08 7.85
C GLY A 78 2.68 9.11 7.01
N GLU A 79 2.78 9.22 5.68
CA GLU A 79 1.62 9.37 4.80
C GLU A 79 0.74 8.12 4.80
N TRP A 80 1.34 6.92 4.86
CA TRP A 80 0.58 5.67 5.02
C TRP A 80 -0.25 5.63 6.30
N LYS A 81 0.31 6.12 7.41
CA LYS A 81 -0.40 6.20 8.69
C LYS A 81 -1.53 7.22 8.61
N SER A 82 -1.25 8.39 8.02
CA SER A 82 -2.27 9.43 7.83
C SER A 82 -3.42 8.95 6.95
N LEU A 83 -3.12 8.27 5.84
CA LEU A 83 -4.10 7.63 4.97
C LEU A 83 -4.95 6.63 5.74
N TRP A 84 -4.33 5.72 6.51
CA TRP A 84 -5.04 4.73 7.32
C TRP A 84 -6.01 5.38 8.29
N LEU A 85 -5.56 6.41 9.02
CA LEU A 85 -6.42 7.15 9.96
C LEU A 85 -7.60 7.82 9.25
N HIS A 86 -7.38 8.40 8.07
CA HIS A 86 -8.45 9.02 7.29
C HIS A 86 -9.49 8.00 6.79
N LEU A 87 -9.03 6.86 6.26
CA LEU A 87 -9.91 5.78 5.83
C LEU A 87 -10.69 5.18 7.00
N LEU A 88 -10.03 5.01 8.15
CA LEU A 88 -10.66 4.53 9.38
C LEU A 88 -11.74 5.51 9.86
N ASP A 89 -11.48 6.80 9.85
CA ASP A 89 -12.47 7.83 10.23
C ASP A 89 -13.66 7.85 9.27
N LYS A 90 -13.40 7.86 7.96
CA LYS A 90 -14.43 7.86 6.91
C LYS A 90 -15.34 6.63 6.96
N HIS A 91 -14.78 5.47 7.30
CA HIS A 91 -15.52 4.21 7.34
C HIS A 91 -15.81 3.71 8.75
N ARG A 92 -15.58 4.54 9.77
CA ARG A 92 -15.68 4.16 11.18
C ARG A 92 -17.03 3.55 11.52
N THR A 93 -18.11 4.11 10.98
CA THR A 93 -19.49 3.65 11.21
C THR A 93 -19.80 2.31 10.56
N LYS A 94 -18.97 1.85 9.61
CA LYS A 94 -19.10 0.52 8.97
C LYS A 94 -18.35 -0.57 9.71
N PHE A 95 -17.45 -0.21 10.63
CA PHE A 95 -16.75 -1.17 11.48
C PHE A 95 -17.54 -1.34 12.77
N ASP A 96 -18.07 -2.55 13.01
CA ASP A 96 -18.58 -2.91 14.32
C ASP A 96 -17.40 -3.08 15.27
N MET A 97 -17.12 -2.04 16.05
CA MET A 97 -16.01 -2.00 17.01
C MET A 97 -16.43 -2.52 18.40
N SER A 98 -17.61 -3.12 18.53
CA SER A 98 -18.09 -3.65 19.82
C SER A 98 -17.31 -4.90 20.28
N SER A 99 -16.71 -5.63 19.34
CA SER A 99 -15.80 -6.75 19.59
C SER A 99 -14.51 -6.54 18.82
N VAL A 100 -13.50 -5.96 19.46
CA VAL A 100 -12.19 -5.69 18.86
C VAL A 100 -11.11 -6.32 19.73
N ASP A 101 -10.75 -7.55 19.39
CA ASP A 101 -9.67 -8.29 20.03
C ASP A 101 -8.34 -7.85 19.40
N LEU A 102 -7.77 -6.75 19.90
CA LEU A 102 -6.51 -6.16 19.42
C LEU A 102 -5.26 -6.74 20.09
N ASP A 103 -5.42 -7.55 21.14
CA ASP A 103 -4.29 -8.24 21.75
C ASP A 103 -4.07 -9.59 21.07
N GLY A 104 -2.80 -9.93 20.84
CA GLY A 104 -2.43 -11.24 20.32
C GLY A 104 -2.56 -12.35 21.36
N SER A 105 -3.19 -12.10 22.52
CA SER A 105 -3.20 -13.06 23.65
C SER A 105 -3.96 -14.34 23.30
N HIS A 106 -4.87 -14.28 22.34
CA HIS A 106 -5.63 -15.43 21.85
C HIS A 106 -4.95 -16.19 20.69
N THR A 107 -3.90 -15.64 20.07
CA THR A 107 -3.12 -16.37 19.06
C THR A 107 -1.96 -17.08 19.74
N VAL A 108 -2.14 -18.37 20.02
CA VAL A 108 -1.07 -19.21 20.59
C VAL A 108 0.15 -19.17 19.65
N ALA A 109 1.25 -18.57 20.13
CA ALA A 109 2.54 -18.67 19.46
C ALA A 109 3.06 -20.11 19.60
N MET A 110 2.68 -20.98 18.67
CA MET A 110 3.03 -22.41 18.70
C MET A 110 4.54 -22.70 18.64
N ARG A 111 5.37 -21.69 18.31
CA ARG A 111 6.84 -21.78 18.24
C ARG A 111 7.42 -20.41 18.57
N GLY A 112 7.75 -20.15 19.84
CA GLY A 112 8.25 -18.87 20.36
C GLY A 112 9.30 -18.18 19.48
N GLY A 113 9.32 -16.85 19.56
CA GLY A 113 10.19 -15.96 18.77
C GLY A 113 11.67 -16.01 19.13
#